data_AF-A0A7X7ZCQ9-F1
#
_entry.id   AF-A0A7X7ZCQ9-F1
#
_cell.length_a   1.000
_cell.length_b   1.000
_cell.length_c   1.000
_cell.angle_alpha   90.00
_cell.angle_beta   90.00
_cell.angle_gamma   90.00
#
_symmetry.space_group_name_H-M   'P 1'
#
loop_
_entity.id
_entity.type
_entity.pdbx_description
1 polymer ?
#
loop_
_entity_poly.entity_id
_entity_poly.type
_entity_poly.pdbx_seq_one_letter_code
_entity_poly.pdbx_strand_id
1 'polypeptide(L)' 'LPALELTTSEVLDLMNKNPEAKAITDVTADFLNNADMVKFAKYIPMDKINEEMMTQAKEIVNRTIPAVEESGEQNV' A
#
# COMPACT_ATOMS: atom_id res chain seq x y z
N LEU A 1 -15.71 9.39 -4.02
CA LEU A 1 -14.56 10.30 -3.90
C LEU A 1 -13.34 9.57 -4.45
N PRO A 2 -12.53 10.21 -5.31
CA PRO A 2 -11.22 9.71 -5.70
C PRO A 2 -10.33 9.44 -4.47
N ALA A 3 -9.48 8.42 -4.52
CA ALA A 3 -8.64 8.03 -3.38
C ALA A 3 -7.70 9.16 -2.89
N LEU A 4 -7.28 10.05 -3.78
CA LEU A 4 -6.42 11.20 -3.45
C LEU A 4 -7.12 12.30 -2.64
N GLU A 5 -8.45 12.28 -2.57
CA GLU A 5 -9.23 13.24 -1.79
C GLU A 5 -9.54 12.73 -0.37
N LEU A 6 -9.18 11.48 -0.07
CA LEU A 6 -9.43 10.84 1.21
C LEU A 6 -8.25 11.05 2.16
N THR A 7 -8.56 11.18 3.44
CA THR A 7 -7.55 11.08 4.50
C THR A 7 -6.99 9.67 4.59
N THR A 8 -5.77 9.52 5.14
CA THR A 8 -5.17 8.20 5.39
C THR A 8 -6.12 7.27 6.14
N SER A 9 -6.82 7.76 7.17
CA SER A 9 -7.80 6.98 7.93
C SER A 9 -8.98 6.50 7.06
N GLU A 10 -9.54 7.37 6.21
CA GLU A 10 -10.65 7.00 5.33
C GLU A 10 -10.22 5.98 4.27
N VAL A 11 -9.01 6.10 3.72
CA VAL A 11 -8.44 5.11 2.81
C VAL A 11 -8.32 3.75 3.50
N LEU A 12 -7.75 3.70 4.70
CA LEU A 12 -7.57 2.45 5.44
C LEU A 12 -8.90 1.82 5.85
N ASP A 13 -9.91 2.62 6.21
CA ASP A 13 -11.26 2.14 6.49
C ASP A 13 -11.92 1.48 5.27
N LEU A 14 -11.66 2.01 4.07
CA LEU A 14 -12.13 1.39 2.83
C LEU A 14 -11.35 0.10 2.51
N MET A 15 -10.03 0.11 2.70
CA MET A 15 -9.21 -1.09 2.52
C MET A 15 -9.61 -2.22 3.46
N ASN A 16 -9.92 -1.92 4.73
CA ASN A 16 -10.41 -2.90 5.70
C ASN A 16 -11.74 -3.56 5.30
N LYS A 17 -12.55 -2.88 4.48
CA LYS A 17 -13.81 -3.41 3.94
C LYS A 17 -13.61 -4.21 2.65
N ASN A 18 -12.45 -4.13 2.01
CA ASN A 18 -12.13 -4.86 0.78
C ASN A 18 -11.30 -6.12 1.09
N PRO A 19 -11.85 -7.34 0.92
CA PRO A 19 -11.11 -8.58 1.13
C PRO A 19 -9.84 -8.70 0.30
N GLU A 20 -9.81 -8.17 -0.92
CA GLU A 20 -8.64 -8.22 -1.82
C GLU A 20 -7.49 -7.35 -1.31
N ALA A 21 -7.81 -6.26 -0.59
CA ALA A 21 -6.81 -5.36 -0.05
C ALA A 21 -6.15 -5.90 1.23
N LYS A 22 -6.72 -6.94 1.86
CA LYS A 22 -6.26 -7.46 3.15
C LYS A 22 -4.78 -7.86 3.16
N ALA A 23 -4.25 -8.31 2.03
CA ALA A 23 -2.85 -8.71 1.89
C ALA A 23 -1.85 -7.52 1.96
N ILE A 24 -2.33 -6.30 1.78
CA ILE A 24 -1.51 -5.08 1.75
C ILE A 24 -1.94 -4.01 2.77
N THR A 25 -3.03 -4.21 3.52
CA THR A 25 -3.57 -3.20 4.43
C THR A 25 -2.56 -2.72 5.47
N ASP A 26 -1.88 -3.65 6.15
CA ASP A 26 -0.96 -3.29 7.24
C ASP A 26 0.27 -2.52 6.71
N VAL A 27 0.90 -3.03 5.65
CA VAL A 27 2.06 -2.37 5.01
C VAL A 27 1.69 -1.00 4.41
N THR A 28 0.46 -0.85 3.92
CA THR A 28 -0.05 0.43 3.41
C THR A 28 -0.29 1.41 4.54
N ALA A 29 -0.80 0.96 5.70
CA ALA A 29 -0.98 1.80 6.87
C ALA A 29 0.35 2.36 7.37
N ASP A 30 1.38 1.50 7.48
CA ASP A 30 2.72 1.92 7.90
C ASP A 30 3.33 2.94 6.94
N PHE A 31 3.21 2.70 5.63
CA PHE A 31 3.70 3.61 4.60
C PHE A 31 3.02 4.99 4.68
N LEU A 32 1.69 5.03 4.76
CA LEU A 32 0.93 6.28 4.78
C LEU A 32 1.15 7.07 6.09
N ASN A 33 1.24 6.40 7.23
CA ASN A 33 1.56 7.04 8.50
C ASN A 33 2.96 7.68 8.48
N ASN A 34 3.95 6.99 7.93
CA ASN A 34 5.29 7.55 7.74
C ASN A 34 5.28 8.76 6.80
N ALA A 35 4.52 8.69 5.71
CA ALA A 35 4.38 9.79 4.77
C ALA A 35 3.71 11.02 5.41
N ASP A 36 2.71 10.83 6.27
CA ASP A 36 2.04 11.92 6.97
C ASP A 36 2.96 12.63 7.96
N MET A 37 3.85 11.91 8.65
CA MET A 37 4.85 12.53 9.53
C MET A 37 5.79 13.50 8.80
N VAL A 38 6.19 13.18 7.57
CA VAL A 38 7.05 14.06 6.74
C VAL A 38 6.32 15.33 6.29
N LYS A 39 4.99 15.27 6.12
CA LYS A 39 4.17 16.42 5.67
C LYS A 39 3.98 17.48 6.75
N PHE A 40 4.06 17.11 8.04
CA PHE A 40 3.64 18.00 9.14
C PHE A 40 4.76 18.54 10.04
N ALA A 41 6.03 18.16 9.85
CA ALA A 41 7.11 18.68 10.69
C ALA A 41 8.45 18.83 9.95
N LYS A 42 9.34 19.65 10.53
CA LYS A 42 10.77 19.82 10.21
C LYS A 42 11.60 18.52 10.36
N TYR A 43 10.97 17.36 10.21
CA TYR A 43 11.52 16.03 10.39
C TYR A 43 12.14 15.57 9.08
N ILE A 44 13.47 15.52 9.06
CA ILE A 44 14.20 14.84 8.00
C ILE A 44 14.21 13.36 8.41
N PRO A 45 13.47 12.47 7.71
CA PRO A 45 13.49 11.06 8.04
C PRO A 45 14.93 10.55 7.97
N MET A 46 15.32 9.77 8.97
CA MET A 46 16.61 9.08 8.95
C MET A 46 16.68 8.19 7.70
N ASP A 47 17.86 8.01 7.12
CA ASP A 47 18.04 7.22 5.89
C ASP A 47 17.37 5.85 5.95
N LYS A 48 17.44 5.20 7.12
CA LYS A 48 16.78 3.92 7.38
C LYS A 48 15.25 3.96 7.19
N ILE A 49 14.59 5.07 7.55
CA ILE A 49 13.15 5.22 7.34
C ILE A 49 12.84 5.35 5.85
N ASN A 50 13.69 6.04 5.08
CA ASN A 50 13.52 6.15 3.63
C ASN A 50 13.68 4.78 2.94
N GLU A 51 14.68 4.00 3.37
CA GLU A 51 14.87 2.63 2.88
C GLU A 51 13.69 1.72 3.21
N GLU A 52 13.16 1.83 4.43
CA GLU A 52 11.98 1.11 4.87
C GLU A 52 10.75 1.49 4.04
N MET A 53 10.46 2.78 3.90
CA MET A 53 9.34 3.26 3.08
C MET A 53 9.44 2.81 1.62
N MET A 54 10.65 2.79 1.05
CA MET A 54 10.87 2.29 -0.31
C MET A 54 10.64 0.78 -0.42
N THR A 55 11.01 0.04 0.61
CA THR A 55 10.77 -1.41 0.69
C THR A 55 9.27 -1.69 0.77
N GLN A 56 8.55 -0.98 1.62
CA GLN A 56 7.09 -1.05 1.75
C GLN A 56 6.38 -0.71 0.43
N ALA A 57 6.82 0.35 -0.28
CA ALA A 57 6.26 0.72 -1.57
C ALA A 57 6.41 -0.39 -2.62
N LYS A 58 7.60 -1.00 -2.71
CA LYS A 58 7.84 -2.14 -3.62
C LYS A 58 6.99 -3.35 -3.25
N GLU A 59 6.82 -3.62 -1.96
CA GLU A 59 5.99 -4.70 -1.46
C GLU A 59 4.52 -4.53 -1.87
N ILE A 60 3.97 -3.33 -1.70
CA ILE A 60 2.60 -3.00 -2.12
C ILE A 60 2.43 -3.24 -3.62
N VAL A 61 3.36 -2.75 -4.45
CA VAL A 61 3.31 -2.98 -5.91
C VAL A 61 3.35 -4.47 -6.21
N ASN A 62 4.33 -5.21 -5.70
CA ASN A 62 4.50 -6.62 -6.02
C ASN A 62 3.31 -7.49 -5.59
N ARG A 63 2.67 -7.17 -4.46
CA ARG A 63 1.49 -7.90 -3.97
C ARG A 63 0.19 -7.55 -4.69
N THR A 64 0.17 -6.45 -5.44
CA THR A 64 -1.00 -6.01 -6.20
C THR A 64 -0.90 -6.30 -7.69
N ILE A 65 0.23 -6.86 -8.16
CA ILE A 65 0.34 -7.38 -9.52
C ILE A 65 -0.72 -8.49 -9.68
N PRO A 66 -1.63 -8.38 -10.66
CA PRO A 66 -2.60 -9.44 -10.92
C PRO A 66 -1.88 -10.75 -11.19
N ALA A 67 -2.23 -11.80 -10.47
CA ALA A 67 -1.82 -13.14 -10.86
C ALA A 67 -2.43 -13.41 -12.24
N VAL A 68 -1.60 -13.67 -13.25
CA VAL A 68 -2.08 -14.18 -14.52
C VAL A 68 -2.64 -15.56 -14.20
N GLU A 69 -3.96 -15.70 -14.12
CA GLU A 69 -4.56 -17.03 -14.17
C GLU A 69 -4.25 -17.59 -15.55
N GLU A 70 -3.31 -18.53 -15.62
CA GLU A 70 -3.19 -19.40 -16.79
C GLU A 70 -4.53 -20.14 -16.90
N SER A 71 -5.43 -19.62 -17.73
CA SER A 71 -6.59 -20.35 -18.20
C SER A 71 -6.07 -21.57 -18.97
N GLY A 72 -5.92 -22.68 -18.25
CA GLY A 72 -5.56 -23.97 -18.81
C GLY A 72 -6.66 -24.44 -19.75
N GLU A 73 -6.56 -24.07 -21.03
CA GLU A 73 -7.13 -24.85 -22.12
C GLU A 73 -6.40 -26.20 -22.17
N GLN A 74 -6.89 -27.19 -21.41
CA GLN A 74 -6.65 -28.59 -21.74
C GLN A 74 -7.76 -29.05 -22.67
N ASN A 75 -7.62 -28.71 -23.95
CA ASN A 75 -8.23 -29.46 -25.05
C ASN A 75 -7.21 -30.49 -25.54
N VAL A 76 -7.33 -31.75 -25.12
CA VAL A 76 -7.03 -32.96 -25.91
C VAL A 76 -7.64 -34.19 -25.25
#